data_AF-A0A1A8EVL0-F1
#
_entry.id   AF-A0A1A8EVL0-F1
#
_cell.length_a   1.000
_cell.length_b   1.000
_cell.length_c   1.000
_cell.angle_alpha   90.00
_cell.angle_beta   90.00
_cell.angle_gamma   90.00
#
_symmetry.space_group_name_H-M   'P 1'
#
loop_
_entity.id
_entity.type
_entity.pdbx_description
1 polymer ?
#
loop_
_entity_poly.entity_id
_entity_poly.type
_entity_poly.pdbx_seq_one_letter_code
_entity_poly.pdbx_strand_id
1 'polypeptide(L)' 'RSGSSADHSELFSLPPASLGGADVDYLKHAARELTAAMDKEKEGDFNRAIRGYRTAVDLLITGVQGDADPV' A
#
# COMPACT_ATOMS: atom_id res chain seq x y z
N ARG A 1 -0.91 -31.34 27.47
CA ARG A 1 -1.26 -30.59 26.24
C ARG A 1 -0.27 -29.44 26.14
N SER A 2 0.81 -29.63 25.39
CA SER A 2 1.86 -28.62 25.24
C SER A 2 1.40 -27.59 24.20
N GLY A 3 1.07 -26.38 24.64
CA GLY A 3 0.84 -25.25 23.74
C GLY A 3 2.20 -24.75 23.28
N SER A 4 2.62 -25.16 22.09
CA SER A 4 3.75 -24.52 21.42
C SER A 4 3.28 -23.13 21.00
N SER A 5 3.76 -22.10 21.69
CA SER A 5 3.70 -20.72 21.20
C SER A 5 4.57 -20.67 19.96
N ALA A 6 3.97 -20.57 18.78
CA ALA A 6 4.70 -20.40 17.54
C ALA A 6 5.29 -18.98 17.55
N ASP A 7 6.54 -18.85 18.00
CA ASP A 7 7.30 -17.61 17.83
C ASP A 7 7.57 -17.43 16.34
N HIS A 8 6.80 -16.54 15.71
CA HIS A 8 6.89 -16.21 14.29
C HIS A 8 8.11 -15.33 13.97
N SER A 9 9.27 -15.63 14.55
CA SER A 9 10.52 -14.92 14.30
C SER A 9 10.93 -14.96 12.82
N GLU A 10 10.52 -16.02 12.11
CA GLU A 10 10.72 -16.18 10.66
C GLU A 10 10.06 -15.08 9.82
N LEU A 11 8.96 -14.47 10.30
CA LEU A 11 8.26 -13.38 9.60
C LEU A 11 9.09 -12.08 9.61
N PHE A 12 9.97 -11.90 10.59
CA PHE A 12 10.91 -10.78 10.68
C PHE A 12 12.26 -11.07 10.02
N SER A 13 12.55 -12.34 9.72
CA SER A 13 13.77 -12.78 9.01
C SER A 13 13.63 -12.69 7.49
N LEU A 14 12.43 -12.39 6.98
CA LEU A 14 12.25 -12.12 5.56
C LEU A 14 13.10 -10.91 5.19
N PRO A 15 13.94 -11.00 4.14
CA PRO A 15 14.59 -9.82 3.58
C PRO A 15 13.49 -8.78 3.36
N PRO A 16 13.68 -7.50 3.73
CA PRO A 16 12.72 -6.47 3.35
C PRO A 16 12.53 -6.65 1.85
N ALA A 17 11.31 -6.98 1.42
CA ALA A 17 10.98 -7.14 0.02
C ALA A 17 11.64 -5.96 -0.67
N SER A 18 12.64 -6.24 -1.49
CA SER A 18 13.52 -5.22 -2.06
C SER A 18 12.65 -4.46 -3.04
N LEU A 19 11.89 -3.49 -2.54
CA LEU A 19 11.02 -2.62 -3.30
C LEU A 19 11.90 -2.00 -4.37
N GLY A 20 11.80 -2.53 -5.59
CA GLY A 20 12.58 -2.06 -6.72
C GLY A 20 12.19 -0.63 -7.04
N GLY A 21 12.98 0.06 -7.87
CA GLY A 21 12.69 1.45 -8.25
C GLY A 21 11.26 1.67 -8.77
N ALA A 22 10.67 0.67 -9.42
CA ALA A 22 9.28 0.71 -9.88
C ALA A 22 8.25 0.62 -8.74
N ASP A 23 8.56 -0.13 -7.67
CA ASP A 23 7.66 -0.27 -6.52
C ASP A 23 7.56 1.04 -5.72
N VAL A 24 8.67 1.76 -5.66
CA VAL A 24 8.76 3.06 -5.01
C VAL A 24 7.92 4.12 -5.74
N ASP A 25 7.75 4.00 -7.05
CA ASP A 25 7.08 5.03 -7.86
C ASP A 25 5.55 4.97 -7.77
N TYR A 26 4.94 3.79 -7.79
CA TYR A 26 3.49 3.67 -7.58
C TYR A 26 3.12 4.06 -6.14
N LEU A 27 3.95 3.68 -5.16
CA LEU A 27 3.76 4.06 -3.75
C LEU A 27 3.82 5.58 -3.56
N LYS A 28 4.81 6.25 -4.18
CA LYS A 28 4.89 7.72 -4.18
C LYS A 28 3.68 8.36 -4.83
N HIS A 29 3.19 7.78 -5.92
CA HIS A 29 2.02 8.32 -6.61
C HIS A 29 0.74 8.18 -5.77
N ALA A 30 0.50 7.00 -5.20
CA ALA A 30 -0.61 6.76 -4.28
C ALA A 30 -0.56 7.68 -3.06
N ALA A 31 0.61 7.87 -2.45
CA ALA A 31 0.78 8.76 -1.31
C ALA A 31 0.43 10.23 -1.62
N ARG A 32 0.76 10.69 -2.83
CA ARG A 32 0.37 12.04 -3.29
C ARG A 32 -1.14 12.17 -3.46
N GLU A 33 -1.79 11.18 -4.06
CA GLU A 33 -3.25 11.17 -4.22
C GLU A 33 -3.97 11.11 -2.87
N LEU A 34 -3.48 10.32 -1.91
CA LEU A 34 -4.01 10.29 -0.54
C LEU A 34 -3.86 11.65 0.15
N THR A 35 -2.69 12.28 0.05
CA THR A 35 -2.44 13.59 0.67
C THR A 35 -3.39 14.64 0.09
N ALA A 36 -3.53 14.67 -1.24
CA ALA A 36 -4.46 15.59 -1.91
C ALA A 36 -5.92 15.32 -1.53
N ALA A 37 -6.32 14.05 -1.40
CA ALA A 37 -7.66 13.67 -0.96
C ALA A 37 -7.94 14.13 0.48
N MET A 38 -6.98 13.97 1.39
CA MET A 38 -7.09 14.42 2.78
C MET A 38 -7.23 15.94 2.89
N ASP A 39 -6.51 16.70 2.07
CA ASP A 39 -6.66 18.16 2.06
C ASP A 39 -8.03 18.58 1.53
N LYS A 40 -8.55 17.89 0.50
CA LYS A 40 -9.92 18.10 0.00
C LYS A 40 -11.00 17.75 1.02
N GLU A 41 -10.77 16.71 1.82
CA GLU A 41 -11.66 16.34 2.92
C GLU A 41 -11.71 17.43 4.00
N LYS A 42 -10.54 17.98 4.37
CA LYS A 42 -10.46 19.09 5.33
C LYS A 42 -11.13 20.37 4.81
N GLU A 43 -11.08 20.60 3.50
CA GLU A 43 -11.77 21.71 2.83
C GLU A 43 -13.30 21.49 2.73
N GLY A 44 -13.81 20.31 3.08
CA GLY A 44 -15.23 19.95 2.96
C GLY A 44 -15.65 19.53 1.55
N ASP A 45 -14.72 19.37 0.61
CA ASP A 45 -14.97 18.83 -0.73
C ASP A 45 -14.86 17.29 -0.73
N PHE A 46 -15.82 16.67 -0.04
CA PHE A 46 -15.86 15.21 0.12
C PHE A 46 -15.98 14.46 -1.21
N ASN A 47 -16.66 15.05 -2.20
CA ASN A 47 -16.81 14.42 -3.52
C ASN A 47 -15.47 14.25 -4.23
N ARG A 48 -14.58 15.24 -4.13
CA ARG A 48 -13.22 15.13 -4.68
C ARG A 48 -12.34 14.24 -3.81
N ALA A 49 -12.46 14.34 -2.48
CA ALA A 49 -11.71 13.48 -1.57
C ALA A 49 -11.98 11.99 -1.83
N ILE A 50 -13.25 11.58 -1.94
CA ILE A 50 -13.64 10.18 -2.23
C ILE A 50 -13.04 9.70 -3.55
N ARG A 51 -13.00 10.54 -4.59
CA ARG A 51 -12.38 10.19 -5.86
C ARG A 51 -10.86 10.01 -5.72
N GLY A 52 -10.18 10.92 -5.03
CA GLY A 52 -8.74 10.81 -4.78
C GLY A 52 -8.37 9.57 -3.96
N TYR A 53 -9.18 9.24 -2.94
CA TYR A 53 -9.00 8.01 -2.16
C TYR A 53 -9.14 6.76 -3.04
N ARG A 54 -10.14 6.70 -3.92
CA ARG A 54 -10.30 5.58 -4.86
C ARG A 54 -9.11 5.43 -5.79
N THR A 55 -8.65 6.54 -6.40
CA THR A 55 -7.47 6.52 -7.28
C THR A 55 -6.24 6.00 -6.54
N ALA A 56 -6.00 6.45 -5.31
CA ALA A 56 -4.87 5.98 -4.52
C ALA A 56 -4.96 4.47 -4.23
N VAL A 57 -6.15 3.97 -3.90
CA VAL A 57 -6.38 2.54 -3.64
C VAL A 57 -6.21 1.72 -4.92
N ASP A 58 -6.71 2.19 -6.06
CA ASP A 58 -6.51 1.53 -7.35
C ASP A 58 -5.02 1.42 -7.69
N LEU A 59 -4.25 2.49 -7.46
CA LEU A 59 -2.79 2.49 -7.63
C LEU A 59 -2.10 1.47 -6.74
N LEU A 60 -2.48 1.39 -5.45
CA LEU A 60 -1.93 0.41 -4.52
C LEU A 60 -2.24 -1.03 -4.94
N ILE A 61 -3.46 -1.29 -5.43
CA ILE A 61 -3.86 -2.61 -5.94
C ILE A 61 -3.07 -2.97 -7.22
N THR A 62 -2.95 -2.02 -8.16
CA THR A 62 -2.22 -2.26 -9.42
C THR A 62 -0.71 -2.41 -9.20
N GLY A 63 -0.12 -1.69 -8.24
CA GLY A 63 1.28 -1.86 -7.86
C GLY A 63 1.57 -3.25 -7.31
N VAL A 64 0.62 -3.82 -6.56
CA VAL A 64 0.68 -5.21 -6.06
C VAL A 64 0.52 -6.24 -7.19
N GLN A 65 -0.18 -5.93 -8.28
CA GLN A 65 -0.33 -6.85 -9.43
C GLN A 65 0.93 -6.98 -10.31
N GLY A 66 1.95 -6.13 -10.12
CA GLY A 66 3.26 -6.29 -10.74
C GLY A 66 4.11 -7.41 -10.13
N ASP A 67 3.71 -7.91 -8.95
CA ASP A 67 4.37 -8.97 -8.18
C ASP A 67 3.64 -10.31 -8.34
N ALA A 68 3.18 -10.60 -9.56
CA ALA A 68 2.63 -11.91 -9.86
C ALA A 68 3.79 -12.92 -9.86
N ASP A 69 3.81 -13.75 -8.82
CA ASP A 69 4.72 -14.89 -8.65
C ASP A 69 4.90 -15.63 -10.00
N PRO A 70 6.15 -15.85 -10.46
CA PRO A 70 6.38 -16.59 -11.70
C PRO A 70 5.89 -18.04 -11.52
N VAL A 71 4.97 -18.45 -12.39
CA VAL A 71 4.50 -19.84 -12.52
C VAL A 71 5.56 -20.74 -13.14
#